data_AF-A0A1M3KWH2-F1
#
_entry.id   AF-A0A1M3KWH2-F1
#
_cell.length_a   1.000
_cell.length_b   1.000
_cell.length_c   1.000
_cell.angle_alpha   90.00
_cell.angle_beta   90.00
_cell.angle_gamma   90.00
#
_symmetry.space_group_name_H-M   'P 1'
#
loop_
_entity.id
_entity.type
_entity.pdbx_description
1 polymer ?
#
loop_
_entity_poly.entity_id
_entity_poly.type
_entity_poly.pdbx_seq_one_letter_code
_entity_poly.pdbx_strand_id
1 'polypeptide(L)' 'MNSFTIVRIKRRLKALLMDAPERQMTVGTIIEALAADGFRASPDVLQVIVNGSSQRMFDYVDDGNAIHLLEDGGDL' A
#
# COMPACT_ATOMS: atom_id res chain seq x y z
N MET A 1 10.21 -10.39 -9.38
CA MET A 1 10.34 -9.06 -8.75
C MET A 1 11.32 -9.21 -7.59
N ASN A 2 12.38 -8.41 -7.50
CA ASN A 2 13.34 -8.57 -6.40
C ASN A 2 12.74 -8.01 -5.09
N SER A 3 13.22 -8.50 -3.95
CA SER A 3 12.77 -8.07 -2.61
C SER A 3 12.91 -6.56 -2.38
N PHE A 4 13.85 -5.91 -3.08
CA PHE A 4 14.10 -4.47 -3.00
C PHE A 4 12.96 -3.64 -3.61
N THR A 5 12.37 -4.08 -4.72
CA THR A 5 11.21 -3.42 -5.35
C THR A 5 9.99 -3.42 -4.42
N ILE A 6 9.73 -4.54 -3.74
CA ILE A 6 8.61 -4.68 -2.79
C ILE A 6 8.76 -3.67 -1.64
N VAL A 7 9.96 -3.55 -1.06
CA VAL A 7 10.24 -2.57 0.01
C VAL A 7 10.03 -1.13 -0.48
N ARG A 8 10.46 -0.81 -1.70
CA ARG A 8 10.26 0.52 -2.28
C ARG A 8 8.78 0.84 -2.52
N ILE A 9 8.02 -0.10 -3.09
CA ILE A 9 6.57 0.07 -3.28
C ILE A 9 5.87 0.23 -1.93
N LYS A 10 6.22 -0.57 -0.93
CA LYS A 10 5.66 -0.46 0.43
C LYS A 10 5.87 0.93 1.05
N ARG A 11 7.09 1.48 0.95
CA ARG A 11 7.40 2.83 1.44
C ARG A 11 6.60 3.90 0.68
N ARG A 12 6.49 3.76 -0.64
CA ARG A 12 5.76 4.72 -1.46
C ARG A 12 4.26 4.66 -1.17
N LEU A 13 3.69 3.47 -1.04
CA LEU A 13 2.30 3.25 -0.64
C LEU A 13 2.00 3.91 0.71
N LYS A 14 2.87 3.74 1.71
CA LYS A 14 2.73 4.44 3.00
C LYS A 14 2.69 5.96 2.83
N ALA A 15 3.62 6.52 2.05
CA ALA A 15 3.66 7.96 1.81
C ALA A 15 2.37 8.47 1.12
N LEU A 16 1.91 7.77 0.09
CA LEU A 16 0.67 8.12 -0.61
C LEU A 16 -0.55 8.13 0.31
N LEU A 17 -0.65 7.15 1.20
CA LEU A 17 -1.77 7.06 2.15
C LEU A 17 -1.62 8.07 3.31
N MET A 18 -0.41 8.42 3.74
CA MET A 18 -0.19 9.48 4.73
C MET A 18 -0.63 10.86 4.22
N ASP A 19 -0.53 11.10 2.91
CA ASP A 19 -0.93 12.34 2.26
C ASP A 19 -2.45 12.38 1.95
N ALA A 20 -3.15 11.26 2.09
CA ALA A 20 -4.59 11.16 1.84
C ALA A 20 -5.40 11.57 3.08
N PRO A 21 -6.49 12.36 2.94
CA PRO A 21 -7.25 12.88 4.08
C PRO A 21 -7.89 11.79 4.95
N GLU A 22 -8.28 10.66 4.36
CA GLU A 22 -8.87 9.52 5.07
C GLU A 22 -7.85 8.39 5.32
N ARG A 23 -6.59 8.60 4.94
CA ARG A 23 -5.55 7.55 4.91
C ARG A 23 -5.96 6.29 4.15
N GLN A 24 -6.87 6.46 3.20
CA GLN A 24 -7.44 5.43 2.34
C GLN A 24 -7.37 5.88 0.90
N MET A 25 -7.13 4.93 -0.01
CA MET A 25 -7.10 5.21 -1.44
C MET A 25 -7.45 3.96 -2.25
N THR A 26 -8.11 4.15 -3.39
CA THR A 26 -8.48 3.03 -4.26
C THR A 26 -7.26 2.34 -4.85
N VAL A 27 -7.37 1.03 -5.11
CA VAL A 27 -6.32 0.24 -5.76
C VAL A 27 -5.93 0.83 -7.11
N GLY A 28 -6.91 1.30 -7.88
CA GLY A 28 -6.66 1.96 -9.17
C GLY A 28 -5.75 3.18 -9.03
N THR A 29 -6.08 4.10 -8.13
CA THR A 29 -5.29 5.32 -7.89
C THR A 29 -3.89 5.00 -7.36
N ILE A 30 -3.75 3.98 -6.52
CA ILE A 30 -2.44 3.51 -6.05
C ILE A 30 -1.59 3.01 -7.21
N ILE A 31 -2.16 2.20 -8.10
CA ILE A 31 -1.44 1.66 -9.27
C ILE A 31 -1.00 2.79 -10.20
N GLU A 32 -1.87 3.76 -10.47
CA GLU A 32 -1.56 4.93 -11.30
C GLU A 32 -0.43 5.78 -10.69
N ALA A 33 -0.51 6.06 -9.39
CA ALA A 33 0.53 6.82 -8.68
C ALA A 33 1.88 6.08 -8.68
N LEU A 34 1.87 4.78 -8.43
CA LEU A 34 3.07 3.95 -8.48
C LEU A 34 3.66 3.89 -9.90
N ALA A 35 2.83 3.83 -10.94
CA ALA A 35 3.27 3.87 -12.33
C ALA A 35 3.92 5.21 -12.70
N ALA A 36 3.38 6.32 -12.21
CA ALA A 36 3.97 7.65 -12.39
C ALA A 36 5.38 7.75 -11.76
N ASP A 37 5.62 7.02 -10.67
CA ASP A 37 6.94 6.91 -10.02
C ASP A 37 7.85 5.84 -10.63
N GLY A 38 7.44 5.22 -11.74
CA GLY A 38 8.22 4.22 -12.48
C GLY A 38 8.12 2.79 -11.93
N PHE A 39 7.18 2.52 -11.01
CA PHE A 39 6.93 1.16 -10.51
C PHE A 39 5.88 0.44 -11.37
N ARG A 40 6.10 -0.85 -11.62
CA ARG A 40 5.04 -1.74 -12.14
C ARG A 40 4.38 -2.44 -10.97
N ALA A 41 3.16 -2.05 -10.63
CA ALA A 41 2.32 -2.69 -9.63
C ALA A 41 1.04 -3.22 -10.28
N SER A 42 0.54 -4.33 -9.75
CA SER A 42 -0.77 -4.90 -10.08
C SER A 42 -1.56 -5.13 -8.78
N PRO A 43 -2.87 -5.40 -8.84
CA PRO A 43 -3.66 -5.75 -7.66
C PRO A 43 -3.01 -6.89 -6.85
N ASP A 44 -2.55 -7.96 -7.51
CA ASP A 44 -1.88 -9.09 -6.85
C ASP A 44 -0.61 -8.67 -6.10
N VAL A 45 0.18 -7.75 -6.68
CA VAL A 45 1.40 -7.23 -6.05
C VAL A 45 1.06 -6.43 -4.81
N LEU A 46 0.02 -5.59 -4.89
CA LEU A 46 -0.47 -4.85 -3.73
C LEU A 46 -0.99 -5.82 -2.66
N GLN A 47 -1.65 -6.91 -3.06
CA GLN A 47 -2.14 -7.93 -2.13
C GLN A 47 -0.99 -8.60 -1.39
N VAL A 48 0.09 -8.95 -2.09
CA VAL A 48 1.32 -9.45 -1.46
C VAL A 48 1.92 -8.42 -0.50
N ILE A 49 1.87 -7.13 -0.82
CA ILE A 49 2.43 -6.06 0.03
C ILE A 49 1.60 -5.85 1.31
N VAL A 50 0.27 -5.83 1.18
CA VAL A 50 -0.67 -5.69 2.29
C VAL A 50 -0.59 -6.90 3.20
N ASN A 51 -0.65 -8.12 2.65
CA ASN A 51 -0.66 -9.37 3.41
C ASN A 51 0.73 -9.81 3.90
N GLY A 52 1.80 -9.40 3.20
CA GLY A 52 3.17 -9.85 3.45
C GLY A 52 3.91 -9.11 4.57
N SER A 53 3.22 -8.26 5.34
CA SER A 53 3.81 -7.50 6.44
C SER A 53 3.48 -8.13 7.79
N SER A 54 4.51 -8.53 8.55
CA SER A 54 4.37 -9.06 9.91
C SER A 54 3.80 -8.04 10.92
N GLN A 55 3.99 -6.74 10.65
CA GLN A 55 3.23 -5.65 11.26
C GLN A 55 2.11 -5.27 10.29
N ARG A 56 0.84 -5.39 10.71
CA ARG A 56 -0.31 -4.98 9.88
C ARG A 56 -0.33 -3.46 9.77
N MET A 57 0.27 -2.96 8.70
CA MET A 57 0.36 -1.52 8.38
C MET A 57 -0.70 -1.09 7.38
N PHE A 58 -1.25 -2.03 6.62
CA PHE A 58 -2.25 -1.76 5.60
C PHE A 58 -3.37 -2.77 5.75
N ASP A 59 -4.57 -2.38 5.37
CA ASP A 59 -5.69 -3.29 5.20
C ASP A 59 -6.41 -3.02 3.89
N TYR A 60 -7.11 -4.04 3.39
CA TYR A 60 -8.06 -3.84 2.31
C TYR A 60 -9.43 -3.47 2.89
N VAL A 61 -10.09 -2.53 2.23
CA VAL A 61 -11.50 -2.22 2.48
C VAL A 61 -12.32 -2.48 1.22
N ASP A 62 -13.62 -2.68 1.39
CA ASP A 62 -14.60 -2.90 0.31
C ASP A 62 -14.15 -4.00 -0.68
N ASP A 63 -14.00 -5.23 -0.18
CA ASP A 63 -13.64 -6.43 -0.95
C ASP A 63 -12.35 -6.31 -1.80
N GLY A 64 -11.42 -5.43 -1.39
CA GLY A 64 -10.13 -5.25 -2.08
C GLY A 64 -10.10 -4.09 -3.07
N ASN A 65 -11.12 -3.22 -3.08
CA ASN A 65 -11.17 -2.06 -3.98
C ASN A 65 -10.33 -0.87 -3.49
N ALA A 66 -10.06 -0.78 -2.20
CA ALA A 66 -9.22 0.25 -1.62
C ALA A 66 -8.30 -0.29 -0.55
N ILE A 67 -7.19 0.43 -0.33
CA ILE A 67 -6.20 0.14 0.70
C ILE A 67 -6.25 1.28 1.71
N HIS A 68 -6.33 0.91 2.98
CA HIS A 68 -6.30 1.80 4.13
C HIS A 68 -4.96 1.64 4.87
N LEU A 69 -4.37 2.74 5.33
CA LEU A 69 -3.18 2.72 6.19
C LEU A 69 -3.62 2.61 7.65
N LEU A 70 -3.28 1.48 8.27
CA LEU A 70 -3.43 1.27 9.71
C LEU A 70 -2.35 2.07 10.43
N GLU A 71 -2.70 2.80 11.49
CA GLU A 71 -1.70 3.38 12.38
C GLU A 71 -0.86 2.25 12.99
N ASP A 72 0.47 2.43 13.04
CA ASP A 72 1.34 1.55 13.82
C ASP A 72 0.71 1.46 15.22
N GLY A 73 0.43 0.25 15.68
CA GLY A 73 0.11 -0.01 17.07
C GLY A 73 1.32 0.35 17.93
N GLY A 74 1.52 1.64 18.15
CA GLY A 74 2.45 2.22 19.10
C GLY A 74 1.65 2.72 20.28
N ASP A 75 1.26 1.80 21.16
CA ASP A 75 1.22 2.03 22.61
C ASP A 75 1.02 0.67 23.31
N LEU A 76 2.15 0.01 23.60
CA LEU A 76 2.39 -0.79 24.81
C LEU A 76 3.86 -0.64 25.22
#